data_AF-A0A3D8SRT0-F1
#
_entry.id   AF-A0A3D8SRT0-F1
#
_cell.length_a   1.000
_cell.length_b   1.000
_cell.length_c   1.000
_cell.angle_alpha   90.00
_cell.angle_beta   90.00
_cell.angle_gamma   90.00
#
_symmetry.space_group_name_H-M   'P 1'
#
loop_
_entity.id
_entity.type
_entity.pdbx_description
1 polymer ?
#
loop_
_entity_poly.entity_id
_entity_poly.type
_entity_poly.pdbx_seq_one_letter_code
_entity_poly.pdbx_strand_id
1 'polypeptide(L)'
;MRSSKKTRPFTKPFISTEWYASYPLDSARLCVETRQDEPPTHMKPEPVWTDEMGKLLKLESILSKEDPDLKLQHVEFVAETVTDLLRTASADLVQNEESQTISMLRNHFTKDINREALFCHSELFCRARNYDERIPSKLLDMNRRQASAKLHCLYGVPIEATGKKNLRRTSKTYPYACSKVYDLRNYTDKTMWGPFMEDGSGKVDWERMEAIMVTLGFNMRRFDDGPANPLSSYGIWEVPFKGAVPGSYVSRKLPYTTPLYEQPKLSLDAQDPYNVSGTYLRVVCFLDYNDLFNYNFLSEQPGSGPRPPYEATEVIRMIIMEIRVVGIEEPGPDDLPGYPVVYFKGLSRSRGISWDPNANSNIRGKGCVRMTREGEVRWTTFSIYGGEERWRSEGIQIGGIKSGRGVVGNWFDKDYDARGPAGPTAFWKISDEIEDDDSDDEFGEEIHIWI
;
A
#
# COMPACT_ATOMS: atom_id res chain seq x y z
N MET A 1 42.06 48.67 -30.35
CA MET A 1 42.99 47.89 -31.22
C MET A 1 42.81 46.42 -30.88
N ARG A 2 42.04 45.67 -31.68
CA ARG A 2 42.50 44.74 -32.74
C ARG A 2 43.30 43.52 -32.24
N SER A 3 42.81 42.35 -32.66
CA SER A 3 43.51 41.06 -32.87
C SER A 3 43.64 40.16 -31.62
N SER A 4 43.35 38.85 -31.65
CA SER A 4 43.45 37.91 -32.78
C SER A 4 42.48 36.71 -32.69
N LYS A 5 41.99 36.30 -33.87
CA LYS A 5 41.44 34.97 -34.20
C LYS A 5 42.51 34.18 -34.97
N LYS A 6 42.53 32.84 -34.86
CA LYS A 6 43.03 31.87 -35.87
C LYS A 6 42.18 30.58 -35.75
N THR A 7 41.20 30.32 -36.64
CA THR A 7 41.23 29.49 -37.89
C THR A 7 41.37 27.96 -37.62
N ARG A 8 40.27 27.16 -37.68
CA ARG A 8 39.69 26.36 -38.81
C ARG A 8 40.54 25.13 -39.22
N PRO A 9 39.98 23.95 -39.62
CA PRO A 9 38.94 23.84 -40.66
C PRO A 9 37.88 22.71 -40.57
N PHE A 10 36.93 22.82 -41.51
CA PHE A 10 35.87 21.88 -41.92
C PHE A 10 36.41 20.65 -42.66
N THR A 11 35.72 19.51 -42.50
CA THR A 11 35.53 18.48 -43.54
C THR A 11 34.12 17.86 -43.43
N LYS A 12 33.50 17.61 -44.58
CA LYS A 12 32.28 16.80 -44.87
C LYS A 12 32.64 16.00 -46.14
N PRO A 13 31.84 15.03 -46.63
CA PRO A 13 30.88 14.09 -46.01
C PRO A 13 31.13 12.63 -46.50
N PHE A 14 30.44 11.61 -45.97
CA PHE A 14 30.18 10.36 -46.72
C PHE A 14 28.87 9.72 -46.24
N ILE A 15 28.02 9.33 -47.19
CA ILE A 15 26.78 8.57 -47.01
C ILE A 15 27.10 7.11 -47.34
N SER A 16 26.74 6.16 -46.49
CA SER A 16 26.44 4.79 -46.91
C SER A 16 25.29 4.20 -46.07
N THR A 17 24.26 3.79 -46.79
CA THR A 17 23.18 2.88 -46.40
C THR A 17 23.70 1.60 -45.76
N GLU A 18 23.17 1.25 -44.58
CA GLU A 18 22.85 -0.12 -44.19
C GLU A 18 21.89 -0.11 -42.97
N TRP A 19 20.63 -0.42 -43.27
CA TRP A 19 19.64 -0.90 -42.31
C TRP A 19 19.94 -2.37 -42.05
N TYR A 20 20.16 -2.79 -40.80
CA TYR A 20 19.67 -4.06 -40.22
C TYR A 20 20.15 -4.20 -38.76
N ALA A 21 19.18 -4.43 -37.87
CA ALA A 21 19.26 -5.11 -36.56
C ALA A 21 20.52 -4.94 -35.67
N SER A 22 20.38 -4.17 -34.58
CA SER A 22 21.17 -4.39 -33.36
C SER A 22 20.33 -4.08 -32.12
N TYR A 23 19.59 -5.09 -31.65
CA TYR A 23 19.20 -5.19 -30.25
C TYR A 23 20.40 -5.76 -29.49
N PRO A 24 20.89 -5.14 -28.40
CA PRO A 24 21.89 -5.79 -27.55
C PRO A 24 21.19 -6.88 -26.74
N LEU A 25 21.43 -8.13 -27.12
CA LEU A 25 21.08 -9.36 -26.39
C LEU A 25 22.12 -9.69 -25.29
N ASP A 26 22.69 -8.67 -24.64
CA ASP A 26 23.77 -8.84 -23.67
C ASP A 26 23.36 -8.27 -22.30
N SER A 27 22.64 -9.06 -21.49
CA SER A 27 22.60 -8.90 -20.03
C SER A 27 22.03 -10.14 -19.28
N ALA A 28 22.23 -11.36 -19.81
CA ALA A 28 21.75 -12.59 -19.15
C ALA A 28 22.86 -13.42 -18.47
N ARG A 29 24.04 -12.84 -18.21
CA ARG A 29 25.20 -13.63 -17.73
C ARG A 29 26.03 -13.00 -16.61
N LEU A 30 25.44 -12.17 -15.76
CA LEU A 30 26.07 -11.78 -14.49
C LEU A 30 25.23 -12.29 -13.32
N CYS A 31 25.22 -13.61 -13.14
CA CYS A 31 25.03 -14.21 -11.82
C CYS A 31 26.25 -13.86 -10.99
N VAL A 32 26.16 -12.80 -10.19
CA VAL A 32 27.13 -12.51 -9.14
C VAL A 32 26.64 -13.24 -7.89
N GLU A 33 27.52 -14.06 -7.33
CA GLU A 33 27.36 -14.84 -6.12
C GLU A 33 26.88 -13.98 -4.93
N THR A 34 25.60 -14.07 -4.60
CA THR A 34 25.03 -13.58 -3.34
C THR A 34 24.43 -14.76 -2.59
N ARG A 35 25.00 -15.08 -1.42
CA ARG A 35 24.57 -16.04 -0.37
C ARG A 35 23.71 -17.23 -0.83
N GLN A 36 24.36 -18.38 -1.02
CA GLN A 36 23.78 -19.65 -1.48
C GLN A 36 22.86 -20.43 -0.51
N ASP A 37 22.40 -19.88 0.62
CA ASP A 37 21.71 -20.69 1.65
C ASP A 37 20.25 -20.27 1.96
N GLU A 38 19.57 -19.56 1.06
CA GLU A 38 18.11 -19.40 1.16
C GLU A 38 17.42 -20.11 -0.02
N PRO A 39 16.65 -21.19 0.23
CA PRO A 39 15.91 -21.85 -0.84
C PRO A 39 14.86 -20.86 -1.41
N PRO A 40 14.68 -20.80 -2.74
CA PRO A 40 13.69 -19.91 -3.34
C PRO A 40 12.30 -20.20 -2.77
N THR A 41 11.72 -19.24 -2.04
CA THR A 41 10.32 -19.27 -1.62
C THR A 41 9.44 -19.31 -2.87
N HIS A 42 8.74 -20.45 -3.04
CA HIS A 42 7.92 -20.81 -4.20
C HIS A 42 8.66 -20.84 -5.55
N MET A 43 9.16 -22.03 -5.90
CA MET A 43 9.28 -22.41 -7.31
C MET A 43 7.90 -22.37 -7.97
N LYS A 44 7.52 -21.24 -8.57
CA LYS A 44 6.80 -21.33 -9.83
C LYS A 44 7.71 -22.10 -10.80
N PRO A 45 7.17 -23.01 -11.62
CA PRO A 45 7.97 -23.61 -12.70
C PRO A 45 8.65 -22.47 -13.46
N GLU A 46 9.90 -22.70 -13.91
CA GLU A 46 10.64 -21.68 -14.68
C GLU A 46 9.69 -21.04 -15.69
N PRO A 47 9.58 -19.70 -15.69
CA PRO A 47 8.63 -19.03 -16.54
C PRO A 47 8.92 -19.43 -17.99
N VAL A 48 7.85 -19.74 -18.73
CA VAL A 48 7.95 -19.92 -20.17
C VAL A 48 8.27 -18.54 -20.75
N TRP A 49 9.56 -18.25 -20.91
CA TRP A 49 10.07 -16.92 -21.25
C TRP A 49 9.44 -16.33 -22.51
N THR A 50 9.01 -17.19 -23.45
CA THR A 50 8.28 -16.76 -24.65
C THR A 50 6.93 -16.14 -24.32
N ASP A 51 6.22 -16.69 -23.33
CA ASP A 51 4.89 -16.22 -22.93
C ASP A 51 5.00 -14.92 -22.12
N GLU A 52 5.96 -14.86 -21.19
CA GLU A 52 6.21 -13.65 -20.40
C GLU A 52 6.70 -12.48 -21.27
N MET A 53 7.58 -12.75 -22.24
CA MET A 53 7.98 -11.75 -23.24
C MET A 53 6.78 -11.29 -24.10
N GLY A 54 5.93 -12.24 -24.51
CA GLY A 54 4.71 -11.91 -25.26
C GLY A 54 3.74 -11.02 -24.47
N LYS A 55 3.57 -11.28 -23.17
CA LYS A 55 2.77 -10.42 -22.27
C LYS A 55 3.37 -9.02 -22.16
N LEU A 56 4.68 -8.92 -21.97
CA LEU A 56 5.38 -7.64 -21.86
C LEU A 56 5.24 -6.80 -23.14
N LEU A 57 5.50 -7.39 -24.32
CA LEU A 57 5.36 -6.70 -25.60
C LEU A 57 3.92 -6.24 -25.85
N LYS A 58 2.92 -7.07 -25.47
CA LYS A 58 1.51 -6.69 -25.56
C LYS A 58 1.18 -5.54 -24.61
N LEU A 59 1.68 -5.57 -23.38
CA LEU A 59 1.52 -4.49 -22.40
C LEU A 59 2.10 -3.18 -22.95
N GLU A 60 3.35 -3.18 -23.41
CA GLU A 60 3.99 -1.99 -23.99
C GLU A 60 3.21 -1.46 -25.21
N SER A 61 2.73 -2.36 -26.08
CA SER A 61 1.90 -1.97 -27.23
C SER A 61 0.61 -1.27 -26.79
N ILE A 62 -0.09 -1.81 -25.79
CA ILE A 62 -1.32 -1.19 -25.25
C ILE A 62 -1.00 0.16 -24.59
N LEU A 63 0.05 0.24 -23.77
CA LEU A 63 0.44 1.47 -23.06
C LEU A 63 0.98 2.56 -24.00
N SER A 64 1.50 2.19 -25.18
CA SER A 64 2.03 3.12 -26.17
C SER A 64 0.98 3.74 -27.08
N LYS A 65 -0.14 3.06 -27.34
CA LYS A 65 -1.23 3.55 -28.19
C LYS A 65 -1.97 4.72 -27.54
N GLU A 66 -2.41 5.70 -28.32
CA GLU A 66 -3.18 6.86 -27.84
C GLU A 66 -4.70 6.61 -27.96
N ASP A 67 -5.16 5.44 -27.51
CA ASP A 67 -6.56 4.98 -27.59
C ASP A 67 -7.07 4.58 -26.19
N PRO A 68 -7.91 5.42 -25.54
CA PRO A 68 -8.46 5.13 -24.22
C PRO A 68 -9.39 3.91 -24.19
N ASP A 69 -10.18 3.69 -25.25
CA ASP A 69 -11.17 2.61 -25.30
C ASP A 69 -10.47 1.26 -25.40
N LEU A 70 -9.41 1.19 -26.22
CA LEU A 70 -8.56 0.00 -26.30
C LEU A 70 -7.88 -0.32 -24.96
N LYS A 71 -7.34 0.69 -24.27
CA LYS A 71 -6.73 0.50 -22.94
C LYS A 71 -7.75 -0.06 -21.95
N LEU A 72 -8.94 0.54 -21.94
CA LEU A 72 -10.02 0.12 -21.06
C LEU A 72 -10.48 -1.30 -21.35
N GLN A 73 -10.59 -1.71 -22.62
CA GLN A 73 -10.91 -3.08 -23.03
C GLN A 73 -9.89 -4.11 -22.50
N HIS A 74 -8.65 -3.70 -22.27
CA HIS A 74 -7.58 -4.54 -21.76
C HIS A 74 -7.21 -4.30 -20.29
N VAL A 75 -8.05 -3.59 -19.52
CA VAL A 75 -7.71 -3.20 -18.13
C VAL A 75 -7.40 -4.40 -17.23
N GLU A 76 -8.12 -5.52 -17.33
CA GLU A 76 -7.86 -6.73 -16.55
C GLU A 76 -6.50 -7.33 -16.89
N PHE A 77 -6.20 -7.47 -18.19
CA PHE A 77 -4.90 -7.94 -18.67
C PHE A 77 -3.75 -7.03 -18.19
N VAL A 78 -3.94 -5.72 -18.26
CA VAL A 78 -2.94 -4.74 -17.80
C VAL A 78 -2.74 -4.86 -16.30
N ALA A 79 -3.82 -4.97 -15.51
CA ALA A 79 -3.74 -5.12 -14.06
C ALA A 79 -3.00 -6.38 -13.64
N GLU A 80 -3.33 -7.52 -14.26
CA GLU A 80 -2.67 -8.80 -14.01
C GLU A 80 -1.18 -8.73 -14.38
N THR A 81 -0.86 -8.27 -15.59
CA THR A 81 0.52 -8.20 -16.08
C THR A 81 1.37 -7.23 -15.25
N VAL A 82 0.84 -6.06 -14.89
CA VAL A 82 1.55 -5.11 -14.02
C VAL A 82 1.77 -5.70 -12.62
N THR A 83 0.77 -6.39 -12.06
CA THR A 83 0.91 -7.05 -10.76
C THR A 83 1.99 -8.13 -10.79
N ASP A 84 2.01 -8.96 -11.84
CA ASP A 84 3.02 -9.99 -12.02
C ASP A 84 4.43 -9.40 -12.18
N LEU A 85 4.57 -8.37 -13.02
CA LEU A 85 5.83 -7.65 -13.22
C LEU A 85 6.35 -7.03 -11.91
N LEU A 86 5.48 -6.42 -11.11
CA LEU A 86 5.86 -5.85 -9.80
C LEU A 86 6.28 -6.94 -8.82
N ARG A 87 5.62 -8.10 -8.82
CA ARG A 87 5.97 -9.22 -7.94
C ARG A 87 7.33 -9.83 -8.28
N THR A 88 7.72 -9.84 -9.55
CA THR A 88 9.03 -10.38 -10.00
C THR A 88 10.09 -9.30 -10.18
N ALA A 89 9.75 -8.02 -9.98
CA ALA A 89 10.70 -6.93 -10.11
C ALA A 89 11.80 -7.08 -9.06
N SER A 90 13.04 -6.83 -9.47
CA SER A 90 14.15 -6.78 -8.53
C SER A 90 13.92 -5.69 -7.48
N ALA A 91 14.05 -6.07 -6.22
CA ALA A 91 14.17 -5.15 -5.09
C ALA A 91 15.63 -4.87 -4.76
N ASP A 92 16.57 -5.05 -5.70
CA ASP A 92 18.00 -4.90 -5.43
C ASP A 92 18.33 -3.46 -5.03
N LEU A 93 18.49 -3.28 -3.73
CA LEU A 93 18.80 -2.03 -3.06
C LEU A 93 20.32 -1.87 -2.87
N VAL A 94 21.12 -2.90 -3.19
CA VAL A 94 22.58 -2.92 -2.96
C VAL A 94 23.29 -1.85 -3.80
N GLN A 95 22.75 -1.53 -4.97
CA GLN A 95 23.31 -0.52 -5.87
C GLN A 95 22.54 0.81 -5.89
N ASN A 96 21.47 0.96 -5.09
CA ASN A 96 20.51 2.09 -5.19
C ASN A 96 19.92 2.29 -6.61
N GLU A 97 19.98 1.27 -7.46
CA GLU A 97 19.44 1.35 -8.81
C GLU A 97 17.98 0.88 -8.82
N GLU A 98 17.11 1.68 -9.43
CA GLU A 98 15.72 1.30 -9.60
C GLU A 98 15.59 0.17 -10.64
N SER A 99 14.80 -0.85 -10.32
CA SER A 99 14.44 -1.89 -11.27
C SER A 99 13.99 -1.31 -12.61
N GLN A 100 14.56 -1.81 -13.70
CA GLN A 100 14.22 -1.39 -15.06
C GLN A 100 12.72 -1.57 -15.35
N THR A 101 12.10 -2.62 -14.80
CA THR A 101 10.65 -2.85 -14.88
C THR A 101 9.88 -1.72 -14.24
N ILE A 102 10.27 -1.29 -13.04
CA ILE A 102 9.62 -0.17 -12.35
C ILE A 102 9.81 1.12 -13.15
N SER A 103 11.02 1.38 -13.63
CA SER A 103 11.35 2.56 -14.45
C SER A 103 10.50 2.61 -15.74
N MET A 104 10.38 1.49 -16.45
CA MET A 104 9.55 1.35 -17.64
C MET A 104 8.07 1.62 -17.34
N LEU A 105 7.52 1.01 -16.29
CA LEU A 105 6.14 1.24 -15.87
C LEU A 105 5.91 2.72 -15.52
N ARG A 106 6.82 3.34 -14.75
CA ARG A 106 6.77 4.76 -14.42
C ARG A 106 6.71 5.63 -15.67
N ASN A 107 7.59 5.36 -16.63
CA ASN A 107 7.66 6.11 -17.88
C ASN A 107 6.33 6.05 -18.63
N HIS A 108 5.70 4.88 -18.75
CA HIS A 108 4.39 4.77 -19.39
C HIS A 108 3.28 5.48 -18.63
N PHE A 109 3.27 5.41 -17.29
CA PHE A 109 2.25 6.04 -16.45
C PHE A 109 2.55 7.52 -16.14
N THR A 110 3.56 8.14 -16.75
CA THR A 110 3.65 9.61 -16.82
C THR A 110 2.57 10.21 -17.72
N LYS A 111 2.06 9.46 -18.71
CA LYS A 111 1.02 9.90 -19.62
C LYS A 111 -0.35 9.94 -18.92
N ASP A 112 -1.03 11.09 -18.98
CA ASP A 112 -2.38 11.27 -18.43
C ASP A 112 -3.38 10.25 -18.98
N ILE A 113 -3.33 10.01 -20.30
CA ILE A 113 -4.22 9.05 -20.98
C ILE A 113 -4.16 7.64 -20.38
N ASN A 114 -2.97 7.16 -20.00
CA ASN A 114 -2.81 5.84 -19.42
C ASN A 114 -3.46 5.78 -18.04
N ARG A 115 -3.27 6.81 -17.23
CA ARG A 115 -3.81 6.87 -15.88
C ARG A 115 -5.32 7.05 -15.89
N GLU A 116 -5.84 7.98 -16.68
CA GLU A 116 -7.28 8.22 -16.76
C GLU A 116 -8.02 7.01 -17.34
N ALA A 117 -7.46 6.32 -18.35
CA ALA A 117 -8.11 5.17 -18.98
C ALA A 117 -7.98 3.85 -18.20
N LEU A 118 -6.97 3.70 -17.34
CA LEU A 118 -6.72 2.43 -16.64
C LEU A 118 -7.03 2.49 -15.14
N PHE A 119 -6.92 3.66 -14.51
CA PHE A 119 -7.03 3.77 -13.05
C PHE A 119 -8.33 4.43 -12.59
N CYS A 120 -9.00 5.22 -13.44
CA CYS A 120 -10.18 6.01 -13.05
C CYS A 120 -11.53 5.34 -13.39
N HIS A 121 -11.64 4.01 -13.25
CA HIS A 121 -12.84 3.26 -13.64
C HIS A 121 -13.57 2.52 -12.51
N SER A 122 -13.13 2.67 -11.27
CA SER A 122 -13.92 2.25 -10.12
C SER A 122 -15.22 3.04 -9.98
N GLU A 123 -16.12 2.54 -9.15
CA GLU A 123 -17.36 3.21 -8.75
C GLU A 123 -17.07 4.62 -8.22
N LEU A 124 -15.99 4.79 -7.45
CA LEU A 124 -15.53 6.07 -6.92
C LEU A 124 -15.35 7.12 -8.03
N PHE A 125 -14.53 6.80 -9.04
CA PHE A 125 -14.26 7.72 -10.15
C PHE A 125 -15.43 7.88 -11.11
N CYS A 126 -16.25 6.85 -11.28
CA CYS A 126 -17.48 6.97 -12.08
C CYS A 126 -18.46 7.96 -11.47
N ARG A 127 -18.68 7.88 -10.15
CA ARG A 127 -19.56 8.80 -9.41
C ARG A 127 -19.01 10.22 -9.36
N ALA A 128 -17.70 10.38 -9.18
CA ALA A 128 -17.06 11.70 -9.19
C ALA A 128 -17.15 12.40 -10.57
N ARG A 129 -17.23 11.64 -11.68
CA ARG A 129 -17.44 12.19 -13.03
C ARG A 129 -18.90 12.55 -13.29
N ASN A 130 -19.83 11.72 -12.86
CA ASN A 130 -21.26 11.87 -13.10
C ASN A 130 -21.97 12.42 -11.85
N TYR A 131 -21.61 13.64 -11.45
CA TYR A 131 -22.08 14.26 -10.20
C TYR A 131 -23.62 14.26 -10.03
N ASP A 132 -24.37 14.26 -11.15
CA ASP A 132 -25.83 14.28 -11.16
C ASP A 132 -26.48 12.87 -11.12
N GLU A 133 -25.73 11.78 -11.35
CA GLU A 133 -26.26 10.41 -11.38
C GLU A 133 -25.95 9.65 -10.08
N ARG A 134 -26.99 9.23 -9.34
CA ARG A 134 -26.81 8.38 -8.13
C ARG A 134 -26.17 7.03 -8.46
N ILE A 135 -26.43 6.49 -9.65
CA ILE A 135 -25.83 5.26 -10.18
C ILE A 135 -25.45 5.55 -11.64
N PRO A 136 -24.15 5.52 -12.00
CA PRO A 136 -23.73 5.75 -13.36
C PRO A 136 -24.39 4.75 -14.32
N SER A 137 -25.03 5.25 -15.37
CA SER A 137 -25.70 4.42 -16.40
C SER A 137 -24.78 3.44 -17.15
N LYS A 138 -23.46 3.58 -17.00
CA LYS A 138 -22.41 2.77 -17.64
C LYS A 138 -21.31 2.33 -16.66
N LEU A 139 -21.69 1.81 -15.49
CA LEU A 139 -20.72 1.10 -14.64
C LEU A 139 -20.14 -0.09 -15.40
N LEU A 140 -18.82 -0.26 -15.36
CA LEU A 140 -18.18 -1.48 -15.84
C LEU A 140 -18.57 -2.65 -14.93
N ASP A 141 -18.40 -3.87 -15.46
CA ASP A 141 -18.49 -5.06 -14.63
C ASP A 141 -17.48 -5.00 -13.47
N MET A 142 -17.79 -5.75 -12.42
CA MET A 142 -17.05 -5.72 -11.17
C MET A 142 -15.56 -6.04 -11.35
N ASN A 143 -15.21 -7.01 -12.20
CA ASN A 143 -13.82 -7.43 -12.38
C ASN A 143 -12.97 -6.30 -12.94
N ARG A 144 -13.46 -5.60 -13.97
CA ARG A 144 -12.77 -4.45 -14.56
C ARG A 144 -12.63 -3.28 -13.59
N ARG A 145 -13.66 -3.03 -12.76
CA ARG A 145 -13.58 -1.99 -11.70
C ARG A 145 -12.53 -2.32 -10.65
N GLN A 146 -12.51 -3.57 -10.18
CA GLN A 146 -11.54 -4.07 -9.21
C GLN A 146 -10.11 -4.05 -9.79
N ALA A 147 -9.93 -4.43 -11.06
CA ALA A 147 -8.65 -4.33 -11.78
C ALA A 147 -8.14 -2.88 -11.87
N SER A 148 -9.02 -1.94 -12.24
CA SER A 148 -8.71 -0.50 -12.28
C SER A 148 -8.29 0.02 -10.91
N ALA A 149 -9.04 -0.32 -9.85
CA ALA A 149 -8.74 0.12 -8.49
C ALA A 149 -7.43 -0.49 -7.95
N LYS A 150 -7.17 -1.77 -8.23
CA LYS A 150 -5.91 -2.45 -7.87
C LYS A 150 -4.70 -1.75 -8.49
N LEU A 151 -4.78 -1.43 -9.78
CA LEU A 151 -3.75 -0.67 -10.48
C LEU A 151 -3.48 0.69 -9.82
N HIS A 152 -4.53 1.42 -9.41
CA HIS A 152 -4.39 2.68 -8.70
C HIS A 152 -3.71 2.49 -7.33
N CYS A 153 -4.11 1.49 -6.54
CA CYS A 153 -3.48 1.18 -5.26
C CYS A 153 -1.98 0.84 -5.39
N LEU A 154 -1.61 0.10 -6.44
CA LEU A 154 -0.21 -0.24 -6.74
C LEU A 154 0.59 0.97 -7.25
N TYR A 155 0.00 1.78 -8.12
CA TYR A 155 0.60 3.01 -8.64
C TYR A 155 0.85 4.00 -7.51
N GLY A 156 -0.16 4.19 -6.69
CA GLY A 156 0.05 4.64 -5.34
C GLY A 156 0.10 6.15 -5.12
N VAL A 157 0.15 6.95 -6.18
CA VAL A 157 -0.11 8.39 -6.12
C VAL A 157 -1.57 8.58 -6.46
N PRO A 158 -2.36 9.31 -5.64
CA PRO A 158 -3.69 9.71 -6.07
C PRO A 158 -3.56 10.37 -7.44
N ILE A 159 -4.22 9.82 -8.46
CA ILE A 159 -4.02 10.17 -9.88
C ILE A 159 -4.14 11.69 -10.12
N GLU A 160 -4.92 12.34 -9.26
CA GLU A 160 -5.24 13.76 -9.28
C GLU A 160 -4.16 14.66 -8.65
N ALA A 161 -3.13 14.09 -8.03
CA ALA A 161 -2.03 14.80 -7.38
C ALA A 161 -0.84 15.10 -8.32
N THR A 162 -0.82 14.60 -9.55
CA THR A 162 0.25 14.95 -10.49
C THR A 162 -0.05 16.27 -11.20
N GLY A 163 0.65 17.32 -10.76
CA GLY A 163 0.63 18.65 -11.37
C GLY A 163 -0.03 19.71 -10.49
N LYS A 164 0.64 20.87 -10.34
CA LYS A 164 0.20 22.02 -9.52
C LYS A 164 -1.18 22.60 -9.90
N LYS A 165 -1.78 22.19 -11.03
CA LYS A 165 -3.11 22.64 -11.50
C LYS A 165 -4.25 21.68 -11.14
N ASN A 166 -3.97 20.49 -10.58
CA ASN A 166 -4.94 19.40 -10.43
C ASN A 166 -5.48 19.17 -9.01
N LEU A 167 -5.08 19.97 -8.02
CA LEU A 167 -5.62 19.92 -6.64
C LEU A 167 -7.16 20.06 -6.59
N ARG A 168 -7.76 20.72 -7.60
CA ARG A 168 -9.22 20.83 -7.77
C ARG A 168 -9.92 19.51 -8.13
N ARG A 169 -9.21 18.51 -8.68
CA ARG A 169 -9.78 17.19 -9.03
C ARG A 169 -9.74 16.23 -7.84
N THR A 170 -8.68 16.25 -7.02
CA THR A 170 -8.60 15.50 -5.74
C THR A 170 -9.75 15.83 -4.80
N SER A 171 -10.21 17.09 -4.82
CA SER A 171 -11.39 17.53 -4.07
C SER A 171 -12.69 16.87 -4.52
N LYS A 172 -12.76 16.31 -5.74
CA LYS A 172 -14.00 15.72 -6.28
C LYS A 172 -14.16 14.25 -5.96
N THR A 173 -13.09 13.48 -5.86
CA THR A 173 -13.15 12.05 -5.52
C THR A 173 -13.22 11.81 -4.02
N TYR A 174 -12.50 12.62 -3.24
CA TYR A 174 -12.45 12.48 -1.78
C TYR A 174 -13.85 12.36 -1.12
N PRO A 175 -14.87 13.19 -1.43
CA PRO A 175 -16.17 13.08 -0.76
C PRO A 175 -16.87 11.73 -1.00
N TYR A 176 -16.64 11.11 -2.16
CA TYR A 176 -17.17 9.79 -2.49
C TYR A 176 -16.35 8.65 -1.85
N ALA A 177 -15.04 8.86 -1.68
CA ALA A 177 -14.19 7.93 -0.95
C ALA A 177 -14.54 7.94 0.55
N CYS A 178 -14.67 9.13 1.12
CA CYS A 178 -15.09 9.37 2.50
C CYS A 178 -16.47 8.74 2.78
N SER A 179 -17.44 8.93 1.87
CA SER A 179 -18.77 8.32 2.01
C SER A 179 -18.77 6.80 1.96
N LYS A 180 -17.80 6.17 1.28
CA LYS A 180 -17.64 4.71 1.25
C LYS A 180 -16.96 4.18 2.52
N VAL A 181 -15.92 4.88 3.00
CA VAL A 181 -15.13 4.49 4.17
C VAL A 181 -15.92 4.58 5.47
N TYR A 182 -16.75 5.61 5.64
CA TYR A 182 -17.52 5.83 6.88
C TYR A 182 -18.96 5.29 6.83
N ASP A 183 -19.32 4.54 5.78
CA ASP A 183 -20.59 3.83 5.72
C ASP A 183 -20.51 2.52 6.52
N LEU A 184 -21.06 2.52 7.74
CA LEU A 184 -20.99 1.39 8.68
C LEU A 184 -21.71 0.14 8.16
N ARG A 185 -22.58 0.27 7.13
CA ARG A 185 -23.19 -0.89 6.45
C ARG A 185 -22.16 -1.82 5.79
N ASN A 186 -20.96 -1.30 5.51
CA ASN A 186 -19.87 -2.05 4.87
C ASN A 186 -19.04 -2.88 5.86
N TYR A 187 -19.23 -2.70 7.16
CA TYR A 187 -18.49 -3.37 8.23
C TYR A 187 -19.32 -4.54 8.74
N THR A 188 -19.04 -5.73 8.21
CA THR A 188 -19.82 -6.94 8.48
C THR A 188 -18.89 -8.12 8.66
N ASP A 189 -19.41 -9.21 9.21
CA ASP A 189 -18.64 -10.46 9.36
C ASP A 189 -18.17 -11.00 8.01
N LYS A 190 -18.97 -10.83 6.94
CA LYS A 190 -18.60 -11.28 5.59
C LYS A 190 -17.44 -10.48 5.00
N THR A 191 -17.40 -9.18 5.27
CA THR A 191 -16.28 -8.32 4.86
C THR A 191 -15.13 -8.39 5.86
N MET A 192 -15.24 -9.23 6.90
CA MET A 192 -14.30 -9.35 8.00
C MET A 192 -13.93 -7.99 8.60
N TRP A 193 -14.87 -7.04 8.55
CA TRP A 193 -14.70 -5.65 9.00
C TRP A 193 -13.54 -4.88 8.34
N GLY A 194 -13.00 -5.42 7.24
CA GLY A 194 -11.86 -4.91 6.51
C GLY A 194 -12.17 -4.61 5.05
N PRO A 195 -11.13 -4.39 4.23
CA PRO A 195 -11.26 -4.14 2.80
C PRO A 195 -11.43 -5.45 2.02
N PHE A 196 -12.38 -6.29 2.43
CA PHE A 196 -12.66 -7.58 1.80
C PHE A 196 -14.03 -7.59 1.14
N MET A 197 -14.17 -8.46 0.13
CA MET A 197 -15.42 -8.66 -0.59
C MET A 197 -16.54 -9.14 0.34
N GLU A 198 -17.76 -8.64 0.12
CA GLU A 198 -18.94 -8.98 0.94
C GLU A 198 -19.48 -10.41 0.67
N ASP A 199 -18.93 -11.11 -0.31
CA ASP A 199 -19.31 -12.50 -0.63
C ASP A 199 -18.75 -13.52 0.39
N GLY A 200 -17.95 -13.07 1.36
CA GLY A 200 -17.31 -13.94 2.36
C GLY A 200 -16.13 -14.74 1.81
N SER A 201 -15.67 -14.46 0.59
CA SER A 201 -14.54 -15.17 -0.04
C SER A 201 -13.19 -14.84 0.57
N GLY A 202 -13.11 -13.76 1.36
CA GLY A 202 -11.84 -13.22 1.86
C GLY A 202 -10.96 -12.56 0.80
N LYS A 203 -11.46 -12.40 -0.44
CA LYS A 203 -10.79 -11.64 -1.50
C LYS A 203 -10.74 -10.16 -1.13
N VAL A 204 -9.66 -9.50 -1.52
CA VAL A 204 -9.52 -8.05 -1.33
C VAL A 204 -10.52 -7.30 -2.22
N ASP A 205 -11.27 -6.38 -1.63
CA ASP A 205 -12.05 -5.39 -2.36
C ASP A 205 -11.15 -4.18 -2.64
N TRP A 206 -10.60 -4.14 -3.86
CA TRP A 206 -9.68 -3.10 -4.31
C TRP A 206 -10.35 -1.74 -4.44
N GLU A 207 -11.67 -1.65 -4.65
CA GLU A 207 -12.38 -0.37 -4.64
C GLU A 207 -12.53 0.18 -3.22
N ARG A 208 -12.63 -0.68 -2.20
CA ARG A 208 -12.52 -0.24 -0.80
C ARG A 208 -11.10 0.19 -0.47
N MET A 209 -10.09 -0.60 -0.87
CA MET A 209 -8.68 -0.22 -0.69
C MET A 209 -8.38 1.15 -1.32
N GLU A 210 -8.88 1.39 -2.52
CA GLU A 210 -8.75 2.66 -3.22
C GLU A 210 -9.41 3.81 -2.45
N ALA A 211 -10.65 3.62 -1.98
CA ALA A 211 -11.35 4.63 -1.19
C ALA A 211 -10.59 4.97 0.12
N ILE A 212 -10.11 3.96 0.84
CA ILE A 212 -9.29 4.14 2.06
C ILE A 212 -8.04 4.96 1.72
N MET A 213 -7.34 4.59 0.66
CA MET A 213 -6.12 5.24 0.23
C MET A 213 -6.34 6.70 -0.22
N VAL A 214 -7.43 6.99 -0.93
CA VAL A 214 -7.81 8.35 -1.33
C VAL A 214 -8.14 9.20 -0.10
N THR A 215 -8.91 8.67 0.86
CA THR A 215 -9.26 9.36 2.11
C THR A 215 -8.03 9.68 2.96
N LEU A 216 -7.13 8.70 3.17
CA LEU A 216 -5.88 8.90 3.90
C LEU A 216 -4.96 9.88 3.17
N GLY A 217 -4.76 9.70 1.86
CA GLY A 217 -3.89 10.56 1.07
C GLY A 217 -4.36 12.02 1.04
N PHE A 218 -5.68 12.25 1.06
CA PHE A 218 -6.25 13.59 1.15
C PHE A 218 -5.96 14.25 2.51
N ASN A 219 -6.17 13.52 3.61
CA ASN A 219 -5.90 14.01 4.96
C ASN A 219 -4.40 14.24 5.21
N MET A 220 -3.54 13.34 4.74
CA MET A 220 -2.09 13.49 4.85
C MET A 220 -1.58 14.74 4.13
N ARG A 221 -2.10 15.07 2.95
CA ARG A 221 -1.74 16.30 2.22
C ARG A 221 -2.17 17.58 2.96
N ARG A 222 -3.37 17.59 3.56
CA ARG A 222 -3.84 18.73 4.35
C ARG A 222 -3.02 18.93 5.62
N PHE A 223 -2.52 17.84 6.20
CA PHE A 223 -1.60 17.92 7.32
C PHE A 223 -0.20 18.44 6.92
N ASP A 224 0.18 18.29 5.65
CA ASP A 224 1.52 18.60 5.12
C ASP A 224 1.78 20.10 4.84
N ASP A 225 0.79 20.98 5.04
CA ASP A 225 0.94 22.45 4.86
C ASP A 225 1.80 23.14 5.96
N GLY A 226 2.51 22.36 6.80
CA GLY A 226 3.42 22.84 7.85
C GLY A 226 4.92 22.68 7.47
N PRO A 227 5.82 23.59 7.90
CA PRO A 227 7.20 23.68 7.40
C PRO A 227 8.18 22.55 7.82
N ALA A 228 7.73 21.49 8.50
CA ALA A 228 8.62 20.42 8.99
C ALA A 228 7.88 19.09 9.27
N ASN A 229 7.21 18.51 8.28
CA ASN A 229 6.49 17.25 8.46
C ASN A 229 7.28 16.03 7.92
N PRO A 230 7.54 14.99 8.72
CA PRO A 230 8.23 13.78 8.26
C PRO A 230 7.44 12.88 7.29
N LEU A 231 6.14 13.10 7.06
CA LEU A 231 5.37 12.27 6.10
C LEU A 231 5.86 12.43 4.66
N SER A 232 6.13 13.66 4.21
CA SER A 232 6.77 13.93 2.91
C SER A 232 8.19 13.33 2.83
N SER A 233 8.87 13.21 3.97
CA SER A 233 10.21 12.62 4.05
C SER A 233 10.26 11.10 3.81
N TYR A 234 9.12 10.40 3.85
CA TYR A 234 9.03 8.99 3.47
C TYR A 234 8.51 8.81 2.03
N GLY A 235 7.66 9.74 1.55
CA GLY A 235 7.19 9.79 0.16
C GLY A 235 6.59 8.47 -0.34
N ILE A 236 6.04 7.66 0.58
CA ILE A 236 5.63 6.28 0.28
C ILE A 236 4.55 6.25 -0.79
N TRP A 237 3.65 7.21 -0.81
CA TRP A 237 2.53 7.30 -1.76
C TRP A 237 2.68 8.44 -2.78
N GLU A 238 3.82 9.12 -2.79
CA GLU A 238 4.04 10.26 -3.69
C GLU A 238 4.84 9.87 -4.94
N VAL A 239 5.51 8.72 -4.87
CA VAL A 239 6.32 8.18 -5.95
C VAL A 239 5.61 6.95 -6.54
N PRO A 240 5.33 6.94 -7.86
CA PRO A 240 4.66 5.82 -8.53
C PRO A 240 5.32 4.47 -8.27
N PHE A 241 4.55 3.45 -7.87
CA PHE A 241 5.02 2.09 -7.60
C PHE A 241 6.13 1.97 -6.53
N LYS A 242 6.51 3.06 -5.84
CA LYS A 242 7.57 3.02 -4.83
C LYS A 242 7.16 2.10 -3.70
N GLY A 243 8.05 1.15 -3.40
CA GLY A 243 7.82 0.13 -2.38
C GLY A 243 6.80 -0.94 -2.77
N ALA A 244 6.11 -0.86 -3.92
CA ALA A 244 5.05 -1.81 -4.29
C ALA A 244 5.60 -3.14 -4.88
N VAL A 245 6.74 -3.60 -4.35
CA VAL A 245 7.49 -4.78 -4.82
C VAL A 245 7.90 -5.61 -3.59
N PRO A 246 7.87 -6.95 -3.66
CA PRO A 246 8.31 -7.80 -2.56
C PRO A 246 9.77 -7.53 -2.19
N GLY A 247 10.09 -7.50 -0.90
CA GLY A 247 11.47 -7.26 -0.44
C GLY A 247 12.00 -5.84 -0.61
N SER A 248 11.17 -4.89 -1.06
CA SER A 248 11.59 -3.49 -1.30
C SER A 248 11.77 -2.64 -0.05
N TYR A 249 11.46 -3.17 1.14
CA TYR A 249 11.68 -2.47 2.39
C TYR A 249 13.19 -2.25 2.66
N VAL A 250 13.53 -1.02 3.08
CA VAL A 250 14.88 -0.65 3.52
C VAL A 250 14.78 -0.09 4.94
N SER A 251 15.56 -0.67 5.84
CA SER A 251 15.70 -0.16 7.20
C SER A 251 16.46 1.16 7.24
N ARG A 252 15.92 2.13 7.98
CA ARG A 252 16.59 3.41 8.25
C ARG A 252 17.09 3.41 9.68
N LYS A 253 18.30 3.93 9.88
CA LYS A 253 18.79 4.24 11.23
C LYS A 253 18.00 5.38 11.83
N LEU A 254 17.51 5.20 13.07
CA LEU A 254 16.84 6.27 13.78
C LEU A 254 17.90 7.20 14.41
N PRO A 255 17.70 8.53 14.42
CA PRO A 255 18.72 9.48 14.88
C PRO A 255 18.96 9.46 16.40
N TYR A 256 18.17 8.70 17.18
CA TYR A 256 18.22 8.65 18.64
C TYR A 256 18.54 7.26 19.20
N THR A 257 18.69 6.25 18.35
CA THR A 257 19.07 4.90 18.77
C THR A 257 20.58 4.83 18.96
N THR A 258 21.02 4.51 20.18
CA THR A 258 22.42 4.18 20.42
C THR A 258 22.66 2.79 19.82
N PRO A 259 23.70 2.58 19.00
CA PRO A 259 23.98 1.25 18.46
C PRO A 259 24.37 0.33 19.62
N LEU A 260 23.41 -0.45 20.10
CA LEU A 260 23.63 -1.51 21.05
C LEU A 260 24.18 -2.73 20.31
N TYR A 261 25.13 -3.41 20.94
CA TYR A 261 25.59 -4.71 20.50
C TYR A 261 24.38 -5.64 20.35
N GLU A 262 24.13 -6.09 19.13
CA GLU A 262 23.04 -7.01 18.79
C GLU A 262 23.13 -8.26 19.68
N GLN A 263 22.23 -8.39 20.65
CA GLN A 263 21.92 -9.72 21.14
C GLN A 263 21.23 -10.46 19.99
N PRO A 264 21.68 -11.66 19.61
CA PRO A 264 21.12 -12.38 18.47
C PRO A 264 19.69 -12.83 18.84
N LYS A 265 18.67 -12.05 18.47
CA LYS A 265 17.25 -12.48 18.53
C LYS A 265 16.99 -13.42 17.35
N LEU A 266 17.62 -14.59 17.37
CA LEU A 266 17.84 -15.45 16.21
C LEU A 266 16.97 -16.73 16.20
N SER A 267 15.78 -16.73 16.79
CA SER A 267 14.85 -17.86 16.62
C SER A 267 13.62 -17.49 15.81
N LEU A 268 12.78 -16.57 16.26
CA LEU A 268 11.52 -16.25 15.58
C LEU A 268 11.66 -15.26 14.43
N ASP A 269 12.43 -14.17 14.61
CA ASP A 269 12.62 -13.17 13.55
C ASP A 269 13.31 -13.76 12.30
N ALA A 270 14.19 -14.75 12.48
CA ALA A 270 14.82 -15.48 11.39
C ALA A 270 13.85 -16.44 10.66
N GLN A 271 12.78 -16.88 11.33
CA GLN A 271 11.74 -17.74 10.76
C GLN A 271 10.57 -16.95 10.18
N ASP A 272 10.47 -15.65 10.46
CA ASP A 272 9.39 -14.78 10.00
C ASP A 272 9.59 -14.38 8.52
N PRO A 273 8.74 -14.89 7.59
CA PRO A 273 8.85 -14.54 6.19
C PRO A 273 8.38 -13.11 5.90
N TYR A 274 7.61 -12.46 6.78
CA TYR A 274 7.00 -11.16 6.54
C TYR A 274 7.85 -9.96 6.98
N ASN A 275 8.88 -10.18 7.83
CA ASN A 275 9.71 -9.14 8.43
C ASN A 275 8.91 -8.14 9.31
N VAL A 276 8.15 -8.69 10.25
CA VAL A 276 7.22 -8.00 11.15
C VAL A 276 7.94 -7.18 12.22
N SER A 277 8.99 -7.69 12.85
CA SER A 277 9.62 -7.00 13.98
C SER A 277 10.27 -5.67 13.58
N GLY A 278 9.93 -4.57 14.22
CA GLY A 278 10.56 -3.27 14.02
C GLY A 278 9.68 -2.08 14.42
N THR A 279 10.12 -0.89 14.02
CA THR A 279 9.41 0.37 14.24
C THR A 279 8.61 0.78 13.00
N TYR A 280 7.36 1.17 13.21
CA TYR A 280 6.38 1.54 12.20
C TYR A 280 5.83 2.93 12.46
N LEU A 281 5.52 3.65 11.39
CA LEU A 281 4.68 4.85 11.45
C LEU A 281 3.28 4.49 10.99
N ARG A 282 2.30 4.70 11.86
CA ARG A 282 0.86 4.51 11.62
C ARG A 282 0.13 5.83 11.54
N VAL A 283 -0.79 5.90 10.60
CA VAL A 283 -1.76 6.97 10.42
C VAL A 283 -3.15 6.39 10.62
N VAL A 284 -3.98 7.11 11.38
CA VAL A 284 -5.42 6.85 11.50
C VAL A 284 -6.15 8.15 11.21
N CYS A 285 -7.26 8.06 10.46
CA CYS A 285 -8.23 9.14 10.38
C CYS A 285 -9.55 8.70 11.01
N PHE A 286 -10.26 9.66 11.59
CA PHE A 286 -11.54 9.39 12.24
C PHE A 286 -12.43 10.63 12.23
N LEU A 287 -13.73 10.40 12.32
CA LEU A 287 -14.73 11.44 12.55
C LEU A 287 -15.00 11.57 14.05
N ASP A 288 -15.49 12.75 14.46
CA ASP A 288 -16.18 12.83 15.74
C ASP A 288 -17.31 11.79 15.77
N TYR A 289 -17.49 11.14 16.92
CA TYR A 289 -18.46 10.06 17.03
C TYR A 289 -19.88 10.56 16.76
N ASN A 290 -20.23 11.80 17.14
CA ASN A 290 -21.55 12.35 16.85
C ASN A 290 -21.76 12.53 15.34
N ASP A 291 -20.74 13.01 14.61
CA ASP A 291 -20.81 13.17 13.16
C ASP A 291 -20.97 11.82 12.47
N LEU A 292 -20.18 10.81 12.88
CA LEU A 292 -20.28 9.45 12.36
C LEU A 292 -21.66 8.83 12.64
N PHE A 293 -22.16 9.01 13.87
CA PHE A 293 -23.45 8.46 14.29
C PHE A 293 -24.60 9.13 13.53
N ASN A 294 -24.57 10.46 13.39
CA ASN A 294 -25.56 11.23 12.64
C ASN A 294 -25.57 10.81 11.16
N TYR A 295 -24.39 10.61 10.58
CA TYR A 295 -24.23 10.15 9.21
C TYR A 295 -24.82 8.75 8.98
N ASN A 296 -24.61 7.83 9.92
CA ASN A 296 -25.00 6.43 9.76
C ASN A 296 -26.41 6.09 10.24
N PHE A 297 -26.97 6.81 11.21
CA PHE A 297 -28.22 6.39 11.87
C PHE A 297 -29.34 7.42 11.87
N LEU A 298 -29.02 8.73 11.82
CA LEU A 298 -30.05 9.77 11.82
C LEU A 298 -30.40 10.29 10.42
N SER A 299 -29.45 10.21 9.49
CA SER A 299 -29.66 10.63 8.09
C SER A 299 -30.51 9.61 7.32
N GLU A 300 -31.19 10.04 6.27
CA GLU A 300 -31.93 9.14 5.38
C GLU A 300 -31.00 8.09 4.78
N GLN A 301 -31.35 6.81 4.97
CA GLN A 301 -30.51 5.70 4.58
C GLN A 301 -30.70 5.39 3.09
N PRO A 302 -29.64 5.36 2.27
CA PRO A 302 -29.75 5.12 0.84
C PRO A 302 -29.89 3.61 0.58
N GLY A 303 -31.07 3.04 0.88
CA GLY A 303 -31.47 1.66 0.57
C GLY A 303 -30.31 0.65 0.45
N SER A 304 -30.20 0.00 -0.70
CA SER A 304 -29.07 -0.85 -1.10
C SER A 304 -27.98 -0.11 -1.90
N GLY A 305 -28.15 1.19 -2.12
CA GLY A 305 -27.25 2.00 -2.96
C GLY A 305 -26.10 2.63 -2.17
N PRO A 306 -25.09 3.17 -2.89
CA PRO A 306 -24.00 3.89 -2.26
C PRO A 306 -24.49 5.21 -1.63
N ARG A 307 -23.85 5.63 -0.54
CA ARG A 307 -24.16 6.91 0.12
C ARG A 307 -23.75 8.11 -0.74
N PRO A 308 -24.51 9.24 -0.70
CA PRO A 308 -24.12 10.48 -1.38
C PRO A 308 -22.72 10.94 -0.95
N PRO A 309 -22.04 11.79 -1.75
CA PRO A 309 -20.74 12.34 -1.37
C PRO A 309 -20.82 13.00 0.00
N TYR A 310 -19.82 12.75 0.83
CA TYR A 310 -19.75 13.25 2.20
C TYR A 310 -18.47 14.06 2.38
N GLU A 311 -18.61 15.35 2.63
CA GLU A 311 -17.50 16.22 3.00
C GLU A 311 -17.39 16.22 4.52
N ALA A 312 -16.36 15.53 5.01
CA ALA A 312 -16.13 15.39 6.44
C ALA A 312 -15.01 16.31 6.92
N THR A 313 -15.01 16.55 8.23
CA THR A 313 -13.87 17.14 8.93
C THR A 313 -13.18 16.01 9.71
N GLU A 314 -12.39 15.18 9.04
CA GLU A 314 -11.65 14.14 9.76
C GLU A 314 -10.57 14.74 10.65
N VAL A 315 -10.34 14.08 11.78
CA VAL A 315 -9.12 14.21 12.57
C VAL A 315 -8.12 13.16 12.08
N ILE A 316 -6.85 13.56 11.95
CA ILE A 316 -5.72 12.67 11.64
C ILE A 316 -4.81 12.53 12.86
N ARG A 317 -4.39 11.30 13.17
CA ARG A 317 -3.37 11.04 14.21
C ARG A 317 -2.22 10.21 13.64
N MET A 318 -1.02 10.51 14.14
CA MET A 318 0.21 9.78 13.82
C MET A 318 0.72 9.06 15.06
N ILE A 319 1.05 7.80 14.87
CA ILE A 319 1.36 6.86 15.94
C ILE A 319 2.62 6.10 15.53
N ILE A 320 3.64 6.10 16.38
CA ILE A 320 4.78 5.19 16.26
C ILE A 320 4.37 3.87 16.90
N MET A 321 4.54 2.76 16.19
CA MET A 321 4.36 1.42 16.74
C MET A 321 5.68 0.68 16.74
N GLU A 322 5.98 0.01 17.83
CA GLU A 322 7.14 -0.85 17.98
C GLU A 322 6.66 -2.26 18.23
N ILE A 323 6.87 -3.16 17.27
CA ILE A 323 6.31 -4.51 17.32
C ILE A 323 7.41 -5.55 17.22
N ARG A 324 7.20 -6.68 17.90
CA ARG A 324 8.10 -7.84 17.92
C ARG A 324 7.31 -9.12 17.69
N VAL A 325 7.87 -10.04 16.91
CA VAL A 325 7.31 -11.38 16.73
C VAL A 325 7.35 -12.12 18.07
N VAL A 326 6.25 -12.78 18.41
CA VAL A 326 6.08 -13.55 19.65
C VAL A 326 5.63 -14.99 19.42
N GLY A 327 5.28 -15.35 18.18
CA GLY A 327 4.86 -16.71 17.84
C GLY A 327 4.69 -16.89 16.34
N ILE A 328 4.86 -18.12 15.89
CA ILE A 328 4.69 -18.54 14.50
C ILE A 328 3.92 -19.86 14.53
N GLU A 329 2.84 -19.95 13.78
CA GLU A 329 1.98 -21.13 13.66
C GLU A 329 1.83 -21.50 12.18
N GLU A 330 1.51 -22.77 11.91
CA GLU A 330 1.18 -23.23 10.55
C GLU A 330 -0.06 -22.49 10.00
N PRO A 331 -0.18 -22.33 8.67
CA PRO A 331 -1.36 -21.71 8.06
C PRO A 331 -2.65 -22.44 8.44
N GLY A 332 -3.72 -21.67 8.65
CA GLY A 332 -5.06 -22.22 8.80
C GLY A 332 -5.63 -22.75 7.48
N PRO A 333 -6.81 -23.41 7.52
CA PRO A 333 -7.47 -23.95 6.31
C PRO A 333 -7.80 -22.90 5.24
N ASP A 334 -8.00 -21.66 5.65
CA ASP A 334 -8.35 -20.53 4.78
C ASP A 334 -7.13 -19.68 4.37
N ASP A 335 -5.94 -20.03 4.85
CA ASP A 335 -4.69 -19.36 4.54
C ASP A 335 -3.96 -20.06 3.37
N LEU A 336 -3.06 -19.34 2.69
CA LEU A 336 -2.27 -19.94 1.61
C LEU A 336 -1.27 -20.97 2.18
N PRO A 337 -1.29 -22.24 1.71
CA PRO A 337 -0.34 -23.24 2.18
C PRO A 337 1.12 -22.83 1.94
N GLY A 338 2.00 -23.14 2.90
CA GLY A 338 3.43 -22.82 2.84
C GLY A 338 3.80 -21.45 3.41
N TYR A 339 2.83 -20.67 3.89
CA TYR A 339 3.06 -19.40 4.58
C TYR A 339 2.49 -19.44 6.00
N PRO A 340 3.31 -19.28 7.05
CA PRO A 340 2.85 -19.36 8.43
C PRO A 340 1.98 -18.16 8.85
N VAL A 341 1.27 -18.31 9.97
CA VAL A 341 0.68 -17.19 10.70
C VAL A 341 1.71 -16.68 11.71
N VAL A 342 2.11 -15.41 11.56
CA VAL A 342 3.07 -14.76 12.45
C VAL A 342 2.33 -13.86 13.43
N TYR A 343 2.51 -14.10 14.73
CA TYR A 343 1.94 -13.29 15.80
C TYR A 343 2.95 -12.31 16.34
N PHE A 344 2.50 -11.11 16.66
CA PHE A 344 3.34 -10.06 17.22
C PHE A 344 2.66 -9.35 18.38
N LYS A 345 3.48 -8.69 19.21
CA LYS A 345 3.08 -7.77 20.28
C LYS A 345 3.95 -6.53 20.23
N GLY A 346 3.53 -5.46 20.90
CA GLY A 346 4.28 -4.21 20.84
C GLY A 346 3.75 -3.08 21.70
N LEU A 347 4.31 -1.90 21.46
CA LEU A 347 3.90 -0.63 22.06
C LEU A 347 3.52 0.36 20.95
N SER A 348 2.69 1.34 21.30
CA SER A 348 2.19 2.35 20.37
C SER A 348 2.16 3.72 21.04
N ARG A 349 2.97 4.66 20.55
CA ARG A 349 3.17 6.01 21.12
C ARG A 349 2.78 7.07 20.10
N SER A 350 1.96 8.04 20.47
CA SER A 350 1.61 9.17 19.59
C SER A 350 2.79 10.11 19.39
N ARG A 351 2.97 10.59 18.16
CA ARG A 351 4.02 11.57 17.84
C ARG A 351 3.47 12.98 18.01
N GLY A 352 3.97 13.73 19.00
CA GLY A 352 3.80 15.19 19.08
C GLY A 352 2.76 15.74 20.06
N ILE A 353 2.17 14.92 20.94
CA ILE A 353 1.31 15.42 22.03
C ILE A 353 1.63 14.63 23.31
N SER A 354 2.65 15.06 24.06
CA SER A 354 3.07 14.43 25.32
C SER A 354 2.07 14.62 26.48
N TRP A 355 1.02 15.41 26.28
CA TRP A 355 0.04 15.76 27.32
C TRP A 355 -1.35 15.16 27.09
N ASP A 356 -1.59 14.46 25.98
CA ASP A 356 -2.88 13.80 25.72
C ASP A 356 -2.86 12.39 26.35
N PRO A 357 -3.69 12.11 27.37
CA PRO A 357 -3.78 10.78 27.97
C PRO A 357 -4.18 9.71 26.95
N ASN A 358 -4.89 10.07 25.86
CA ASN A 358 -5.25 9.19 24.73
C ASN A 358 -4.09 8.82 23.80
N ALA A 359 -2.87 9.34 24.05
CA ALA A 359 -1.79 9.31 23.06
C ALA A 359 -0.90 8.04 23.14
N ASN A 360 -0.89 7.35 24.28
CA ASN A 360 -0.09 6.15 24.47
C ASN A 360 -1.01 4.93 24.61
N SER A 361 -0.69 3.87 23.87
CA SER A 361 -1.45 2.63 23.82
C SER A 361 -0.50 1.46 23.79
N ASN A 362 -0.83 0.40 24.52
CA ASN A 362 -0.09 -0.85 24.38
C ASN A 362 -0.64 -1.63 23.18
N ILE A 363 0.18 -2.46 22.55
CA ILE A 363 -0.27 -3.53 21.64
C ILE A 363 -0.03 -4.84 22.41
N ARG A 364 -0.80 -5.08 23.50
CA ARG A 364 -0.71 -6.35 24.28
C ARG A 364 -1.60 -7.47 23.74
N GLY A 365 -2.43 -7.23 22.73
CA GLY A 365 -3.12 -8.28 21.97
C GLY A 365 -2.17 -8.93 20.96
N LYS A 366 -2.26 -10.25 20.76
CA LYS A 366 -1.50 -10.95 19.70
C LYS A 366 -2.04 -10.47 18.33
N GLY A 367 -1.50 -9.38 17.81
CA GLY A 367 -1.66 -9.03 16.40
C GLY A 367 -1.14 -10.16 15.54
N CYS A 368 -1.63 -10.29 14.30
CA CYS A 368 -1.14 -11.35 13.41
C CYS A 368 -0.98 -10.88 11.97
N VAL A 369 -0.06 -11.55 11.29
CA VAL A 369 0.22 -11.43 9.86
C VAL A 369 0.08 -12.81 9.25
N ARG A 370 -0.64 -12.89 8.13
CA ARG A 370 -0.88 -14.16 7.42
C ARG A 370 -1.09 -13.90 5.93
N MET A 371 -0.96 -14.94 5.12
CA MET A 371 -1.24 -14.87 3.69
C MET A 371 -2.69 -15.27 3.40
N THR A 372 -3.45 -14.42 2.73
CA THR A 372 -4.77 -14.79 2.20
C THR A 372 -4.62 -15.90 1.16
N ARG A 373 -5.69 -16.67 0.94
CA ARG A 373 -5.73 -17.72 -0.11
C ARG A 373 -5.36 -17.22 -1.52
N GLU A 374 -5.57 -15.94 -1.81
CA GLU A 374 -5.25 -15.32 -3.10
C GLU A 374 -3.82 -14.74 -3.15
N GLY A 375 -3.09 -14.75 -2.03
CA GLY A 375 -1.67 -14.36 -1.97
C GLY A 375 -1.42 -12.90 -1.55
N GLU A 376 -2.39 -12.22 -0.94
CA GLU A 376 -2.18 -10.94 -0.28
C GLU A 376 -1.78 -11.11 1.19
N VAL A 377 -0.89 -10.25 1.69
CA VAL A 377 -0.45 -10.29 3.09
C VAL A 377 -1.45 -9.50 3.93
N ARG A 378 -2.21 -10.20 4.78
CA ARG A 378 -3.20 -9.64 5.68
C ARG A 378 -2.60 -9.38 7.05
N TRP A 379 -2.94 -8.21 7.60
CA TRP A 379 -2.56 -7.76 8.92
C TRP A 379 -3.79 -7.52 9.78
N THR A 380 -3.79 -8.10 10.99
CA THR A 380 -4.74 -7.80 12.05
C THR A 380 -3.98 -7.18 13.23
N THR A 381 -4.38 -5.99 13.67
CA THR A 381 -3.75 -5.31 14.81
C THR A 381 -4.78 -4.87 15.85
N PHE A 382 -4.39 -4.87 17.12
CA PHE A 382 -5.21 -4.44 18.26
C PHE A 382 -4.53 -3.27 18.97
N SER A 383 -5.30 -2.22 19.27
CA SER A 383 -4.82 -1.09 20.06
C SER A 383 -5.49 -1.10 21.45
N ILE A 384 -4.68 -1.05 22.50
CA ILE A 384 -5.12 -1.06 23.89
C ILE A 384 -5.07 0.34 24.47
N TYR A 385 -6.15 0.74 25.12
CA TYR A 385 -6.23 2.02 25.82
C TYR A 385 -6.71 1.81 27.25
N GLY A 386 -5.97 2.34 28.22
CA GLY A 386 -6.31 2.19 29.65
C GLY A 386 -6.27 0.74 30.15
N GLY A 387 -5.42 -0.11 29.56
CA GLY A 387 -5.32 -1.54 29.91
C GLY A 387 -6.32 -2.45 29.19
N GLU A 388 -7.30 -1.90 28.49
CA GLU A 388 -8.30 -2.65 27.72
C GLU A 388 -8.09 -2.50 26.22
N GLU A 389 -8.20 -3.60 25.47
CA GLU A 389 -8.33 -3.52 24.02
C GLU A 389 -9.53 -2.62 23.69
N ARG A 390 -9.40 -1.71 22.73
CA ARG A 390 -10.51 -0.86 22.29
C ARG A 390 -10.71 -0.89 20.79
N TRP A 391 -9.61 -0.90 20.06
CA TRP A 391 -9.63 -0.81 18.61
C TRP A 391 -9.02 -2.05 17.99
N ARG A 392 -9.66 -2.52 16.93
CA ARG A 392 -9.12 -3.53 16.03
C ARG A 392 -8.87 -2.91 14.68
N SER A 393 -8.00 -3.50 13.88
CA SER A 393 -7.80 -3.12 12.49
C SER A 393 -7.50 -4.31 11.62
N GLU A 394 -7.93 -4.22 10.37
CA GLU A 394 -7.78 -5.23 9.33
C GLU A 394 -7.27 -4.52 8.07
N GLY A 395 -6.15 -4.97 7.54
CA GLY A 395 -5.51 -4.34 6.40
C GLY A 395 -4.67 -5.28 5.54
N ILE A 396 -4.28 -4.80 4.37
CA ILE A 396 -3.51 -5.52 3.37
C ILE A 396 -2.19 -4.78 3.12
N GLN A 397 -1.08 -5.50 3.12
CA GLN A 397 0.22 -4.99 2.69
C GLN A 397 0.26 -4.91 1.17
N ILE A 398 0.40 -3.69 0.65
CA ILE A 398 0.52 -3.48 -0.79
C ILE A 398 1.93 -3.90 -1.22
N GLY A 399 2.08 -4.55 -2.37
CA GLY A 399 3.39 -4.97 -2.89
C GLY A 399 3.91 -6.30 -2.36
N GLY A 400 3.16 -6.99 -1.50
CA GLY A 400 3.49 -8.34 -1.03
C GLY A 400 4.47 -8.38 0.14
N ILE A 401 5.08 -9.55 0.34
CA ILE A 401 5.98 -9.84 1.47
C ILE A 401 7.15 -8.87 1.52
N LYS A 402 7.50 -8.36 2.71
CA LYS A 402 8.63 -7.45 2.93
C LYS A 402 8.60 -6.18 2.06
N SER A 403 7.42 -5.81 1.57
CA SER A 403 7.22 -4.59 0.80
C SER A 403 7.35 -3.34 1.67
N GLY A 404 8.07 -2.33 1.18
CA GLY A 404 8.18 -1.01 1.82
C GLY A 404 6.96 -0.11 1.61
N ARG A 405 5.94 -0.54 0.89
CA ARG A 405 4.75 0.27 0.57
C ARG A 405 3.83 0.54 1.77
N GLY A 406 3.87 -0.35 2.75
CA GLY A 406 3.00 -0.33 3.92
C GLY A 406 1.70 -1.11 3.75
N VAL A 407 0.95 -1.13 4.85
CA VAL A 407 -0.34 -1.77 5.04
C VAL A 407 -1.43 -0.70 5.00
N VAL A 408 -2.52 -0.98 4.30
CA VAL A 408 -3.69 -0.10 4.18
C VAL A 408 -4.95 -0.88 4.56
N GLY A 409 -5.83 -0.28 5.33
CA GLY A 409 -7.03 -0.95 5.81
C GLY A 409 -7.94 -0.07 6.65
N ASN A 410 -8.79 -0.70 7.46
CA ASN A 410 -9.69 -0.02 8.37
C ASN A 410 -9.34 -0.32 9.82
N TRP A 411 -9.65 0.61 10.70
CA TRP A 411 -9.76 0.38 12.13
C TRP A 411 -11.23 0.50 12.55
N PHE A 412 -11.63 -0.22 13.59
CA PHE A 412 -13.00 -0.29 14.09
C PHE A 412 -13.03 -0.74 15.55
N ASP A 413 -14.23 -0.73 16.15
CA ASP A 413 -14.47 -1.22 17.51
C ASP A 413 -14.08 -2.69 17.67
N LYS A 414 -13.34 -3.04 18.74
CA LYS A 414 -12.85 -4.41 18.94
C LYS A 414 -13.94 -5.48 19.02
N ASP A 415 -15.13 -5.10 19.49
CA ASP A 415 -16.22 -6.03 19.79
C ASP A 415 -17.17 -6.19 18.60
N TYR A 416 -16.79 -5.65 17.43
CA TYR A 416 -17.61 -5.67 16.22
C TYR A 416 -18.98 -5.02 16.45
N ASP A 417 -19.02 -3.94 17.26
CA ASP A 417 -20.23 -3.17 17.45
C ASP A 417 -20.60 -2.47 16.13
N ALA A 418 -21.76 -2.79 15.58
CA ALA A 418 -22.30 -2.20 14.36
C ALA A 418 -22.53 -0.68 14.48
N ARG A 419 -22.59 -0.15 15.71
CA ARG A 419 -22.65 1.30 16.01
C ARG A 419 -21.32 1.86 16.49
N GLY A 420 -20.30 1.00 16.63
CA GLY A 420 -18.97 1.38 17.03
C GLY A 420 -18.31 2.30 16.00
N PRO A 421 -17.30 3.07 16.42
CA PRO A 421 -16.56 3.91 15.50
C PRO A 421 -15.73 3.07 14.53
N ALA A 422 -15.54 3.58 13.32
CA ALA A 422 -14.66 3.00 12.33
C ALA A 422 -14.04 4.08 11.44
N GLY A 423 -12.92 3.76 10.80
CA GLY A 423 -12.26 4.67 9.88
C GLY A 423 -11.05 4.06 9.21
N PRO A 424 -10.37 4.83 8.34
CA PRO A 424 -9.24 4.31 7.59
C PRO A 424 -7.95 4.34 8.42
N THR A 425 -7.05 3.39 8.16
CA THR A 425 -5.70 3.35 8.72
C THR A 425 -4.69 2.90 7.69
N ALA A 426 -3.46 3.40 7.81
CA ALA A 426 -2.31 2.84 7.14
C ALA A 426 -1.10 2.86 8.05
N PHE A 427 -0.17 1.94 7.84
CA PHE A 427 1.10 1.94 8.55
C PHE A 427 2.20 1.33 7.71
N TRP A 428 3.43 1.79 7.91
CA TRP A 428 4.60 1.29 7.18
C TRP A 428 5.80 1.22 8.11
N LYS A 429 6.63 0.20 7.89
CA LYS A 429 7.86 0.00 8.64
C LYS A 429 8.84 1.11 8.27
N ILE A 430 9.45 1.74 9.27
CA ILE A 430 10.43 2.81 9.10
C ILE A 430 11.84 2.41 9.55
N SER A 431 11.96 1.43 10.45
CA SER A 431 13.24 0.90 10.94
C SER A 431 13.07 -0.54 11.45
N ASP A 432 14.13 -1.33 11.36
CA ASP A 432 14.24 -2.62 12.08
C ASP A 432 14.62 -2.41 13.55
N GLU A 433 15.11 -1.22 13.91
CA GLU A 433 15.44 -0.85 15.28
C GLU A 433 14.15 -0.67 16.10
N ILE A 434 14.19 -1.06 17.37
CA ILE A 434 13.12 -0.90 18.36
C ILE A 434 13.78 -0.28 19.59
N GLU A 435 13.18 0.75 20.20
CA GLU A 435 13.67 1.27 21.47
C GLU A 435 13.45 0.21 22.56
N ASP A 436 14.52 -0.20 23.23
CA ASP A 436 14.41 -0.96 24.47
C ASP A 436 14.03 0.05 25.56
N ASP A 437 12.74 0.07 25.91
CA ASP A 437 12.29 0.76 27.12
C ASP A 437 12.80 -0.08 28.30
N ASP A 438 13.67 0.48 29.15
CA ASP A 438 14.14 -0.14 30.42
C ASP A 438 12.99 -0.42 31.43
N SER A 439 11.73 -0.38 30.99
CA SER A 439 10.51 -0.70 31.74
C SER A 439 10.09 -2.18 31.62
N ASP A 440 11.07 -3.07 31.43
CA ASP A 440 10.88 -4.52 31.60
C ASP A 440 10.28 -4.89 32.97
N ASP A 441 10.34 -3.97 33.95
CA ASP A 441 9.71 -4.09 35.28
C ASP A 441 8.16 -4.01 35.29
N GLU A 442 7.50 -3.64 34.17
CA GLU A 442 6.02 -3.65 34.05
C GLU A 442 5.48 -4.84 33.22
N PHE A 443 6.35 -5.81 32.91
CA PHE A 443 6.03 -7.10 32.30
C PHE A 443 5.89 -8.24 33.34
N GLY A 444 5.84 -7.90 34.63
CA GLY A 444 5.69 -8.85 35.73
C GLY A 444 4.29 -9.47 35.85
N GLU A 445 4.28 -10.82 35.86
CA GLU A 445 3.25 -11.76 36.36
C GLU A 445 1.94 -11.87 35.54
N GLU A 446 1.39 -13.03 35.16
CA GLU A 446 1.59 -14.44 35.51
C GLU A 446 0.97 -15.25 34.34
N ILE A 447 1.75 -16.04 33.58
CA ILE A 447 1.18 -16.95 32.57
C ILE A 447 0.99 -18.32 33.23
N HIS A 448 -0.19 -18.55 33.80
CA HIS A 448 -0.65 -19.91 34.03
C HIS A 448 -1.00 -20.56 32.69
N ILE A 449 -0.08 -21.39 32.21
CA ILE A 449 -0.33 -22.32 31.12
C ILE A 449 -1.28 -23.39 31.66
N TRP A 450 -2.54 -23.37 31.25
CA TRP A 450 -3.39 -24.55 31.30
C TRP A 450 -3.39 -25.18 29.92
N ILE A 451 -2.95 -26.44 29.89
CA ILE A 451 -2.90 -27.36 28.75
C ILE A 451 -4.31 -27.58 28.18
#